data_AF-X1S829-F1
#
_entry.id   AF-X1S829-F1
#
_cell.length_a   1.000
_cell.length_b   1.000
_cell.length_c   1.000
_cell.angle_alpha   90.00
_cell.angle_beta   90.00
_cell.angle_gamma   90.00
#
_symmetry.space_group_name_H-M   'P 1'
#
loop_
_entity.id
_entity.type
_entity.pdbx_description
1 polymer ?
#
loop_
_entity_poly.entity_id
_entity_poly.type
_entity_poly.pdbx_seq_one_letter_code
_entity_poly.pdbx_strand_id
1 'polypeptide(L)'
;IARHLDRPRTAMGVDVKGGHVWHASLSLRAEEGIRTDQEWAAIAQDFVSAMGFDDNDGTKAPCRWVAIRHGLSQAGNDHVHIAVNLVREDGTKASTHLDYQRAQNAARALEVKYGLEQLESTKGERATRGYSPAEQARVEERSAVMAQRKYEQHAARVGGEQPEWHRLDPKERQARITAEVRLNAPRNDLARSV
;
A
#
# COMPACT_ATOMS: atom_id res chain seq x y z
N ILE A 1 -21.90 -14.01 3.44
CA ILE A 1 -20.89 -13.91 2.35
C ILE A 1 -19.81 -14.99 2.50
N ALA A 2 -19.09 -15.09 3.62
CA ALA A 2 -18.01 -16.08 3.83
C ALA A 2 -18.38 -17.54 3.46
N ARG A 3 -19.50 -18.07 3.99
CA ARG A 3 -19.99 -19.43 3.65
C ARG A 3 -20.17 -19.66 2.14
N HIS A 4 -20.58 -18.62 1.40
CA HIS A 4 -20.74 -18.72 -0.05
C HIS A 4 -19.38 -18.67 -0.75
N LEU A 5 -18.47 -17.82 -0.29
CA LEU A 5 -17.11 -17.72 -0.84
C LEU A 5 -16.34 -19.04 -0.66
N ASP A 6 -16.50 -19.73 0.47
CA ASP A 6 -15.77 -20.97 0.81
C ASP A 6 -16.31 -22.24 0.13
N ARG A 7 -17.45 -22.15 -0.56
CA ARG A 7 -18.13 -23.32 -1.13
C ARG A 7 -17.26 -24.13 -2.10
N PRO A 8 -16.48 -23.54 -3.03
CA PRO A 8 -15.63 -24.33 -3.93
C PRO A 8 -14.63 -25.20 -3.19
N ARG A 9 -13.91 -24.64 -2.21
CA ARG A 9 -12.96 -25.37 -1.35
C ARG A 9 -13.64 -26.55 -0.64
N THR A 10 -14.80 -26.30 -0.05
CA THR A 10 -15.53 -27.33 0.72
C THR A 10 -16.10 -28.43 -0.17
N ALA A 11 -16.73 -28.05 -1.30
CA ALA A 11 -17.38 -28.99 -2.21
C ALA A 11 -16.37 -29.88 -2.95
N MET A 12 -15.21 -29.33 -3.31
CA MET A 12 -14.18 -30.08 -4.05
C MET A 12 -13.22 -30.83 -3.12
N GLY A 13 -13.31 -30.64 -1.80
CA GLY A 13 -12.41 -31.30 -0.84
C GLY A 13 -10.94 -30.91 -1.01
N VAL A 14 -10.66 -29.73 -1.56
CA VAL A 14 -9.31 -29.29 -1.92
C VAL A 14 -8.72 -28.43 -0.80
N ASP A 15 -7.56 -28.85 -0.28
CA ASP A 15 -6.80 -28.04 0.67
C ASP A 15 -5.69 -27.23 -0.03
N VAL A 16 -5.50 -25.98 0.42
CA VAL A 16 -4.48 -25.05 -0.10
C VAL A 16 -3.52 -24.72 1.03
N LYS A 17 -2.26 -25.15 0.89
CA LYS A 17 -1.21 -24.89 1.87
C LYS A 17 -1.03 -23.38 2.05
N GLY A 18 -1.11 -22.90 3.30
CA GLY A 18 -1.00 -21.48 3.63
C GLY A 18 -2.32 -20.71 3.58
N GLY A 19 -3.45 -21.37 3.26
CA GLY A 19 -4.79 -20.78 3.22
C GLY A 19 -5.36 -20.72 1.81
N HIS A 20 -6.69 -20.85 1.69
CA HIS A 20 -7.41 -20.85 0.42
C HIS A 20 -8.02 -19.50 0.05
N VAL A 21 -7.83 -18.47 0.89
CA VAL A 21 -8.32 -17.12 0.63
C VAL A 21 -7.15 -16.23 0.28
N TRP A 22 -7.21 -15.62 -0.90
CA TRP A 22 -6.34 -14.51 -1.27
C TRP A 22 -7.05 -13.19 -1.04
N HIS A 23 -6.31 -12.17 -0.62
CA HIS A 23 -6.88 -10.89 -0.24
C HIS A 23 -6.00 -9.73 -0.69
N ALA A 24 -6.62 -8.68 -1.23
CA ALA A 24 -5.97 -7.41 -1.50
C ALA A 24 -6.91 -6.24 -1.24
N SER A 25 -6.33 -5.07 -0.95
CA SER A 25 -7.04 -3.81 -0.89
C SER A 25 -6.61 -2.91 -2.03
N LEU A 26 -7.57 -2.29 -2.70
CA LEU A 26 -7.32 -1.19 -3.65
C LEU A 26 -7.79 0.10 -3.00
N SER A 27 -6.98 1.15 -3.10
CA SER A 27 -7.22 2.42 -2.43
C SER A 27 -6.79 3.56 -3.33
N LEU A 28 -7.65 4.56 -3.46
CA LEU A 28 -7.37 5.77 -4.24
C LEU A 28 -6.79 6.85 -3.34
N ARG A 29 -6.05 7.80 -3.91
CA ARG A 29 -5.65 8.99 -3.16
C ARG A 29 -6.87 9.82 -2.76
N ALA A 30 -6.76 10.54 -1.65
CA ALA A 30 -7.91 11.29 -1.11
C ALA A 30 -8.40 12.36 -2.10
N GLU A 31 -7.47 12.92 -2.87
CA GLU A 31 -7.69 13.93 -3.90
C GLU A 31 -8.46 13.39 -5.11
N GLU A 32 -8.46 12.07 -5.33
CA GLU A 32 -9.22 11.43 -6.40
C GLU A 32 -10.71 11.30 -6.08
N GLY A 33 -11.11 11.61 -4.85
CA GLY A 33 -12.49 11.61 -4.42
C GLY A 33 -13.14 10.22 -4.36
N ILE A 34 -14.46 10.24 -4.19
CA ILE A 34 -15.28 9.04 -4.01
C ILE A 34 -15.71 8.50 -5.36
N ARG A 35 -15.61 7.18 -5.56
CA ARG A 35 -16.15 6.49 -6.74
C ARG A 35 -17.48 5.84 -6.45
N THR A 36 -18.28 5.70 -7.51
CA THR A 36 -19.55 4.98 -7.47
C THR A 36 -19.32 3.49 -7.27
N ASP A 37 -20.34 2.79 -6.77
CA ASP A 37 -20.26 1.34 -6.62
C ASP A 37 -20.10 0.63 -7.99
N GLN A 38 -20.64 1.22 -9.07
CA GLN A 38 -20.47 0.73 -10.44
C GLN A 38 -19.03 0.87 -10.94
N GLU A 39 -18.38 2.02 -10.69
CA GLU A 39 -16.96 2.19 -11.01
C GLU A 39 -16.09 1.21 -10.22
N TRP A 40 -16.33 1.08 -8.92
CA TRP A 40 -15.62 0.10 -8.10
C TRP A 40 -15.84 -1.33 -8.56
N ALA A 41 -17.06 -1.68 -8.96
CA ALA A 41 -17.36 -3.00 -9.51
C ALA A 41 -16.56 -3.26 -10.80
N ALA A 42 -16.47 -2.28 -11.70
CA ALA A 42 -15.69 -2.39 -12.93
C ALA A 42 -14.19 -2.54 -12.63
N ILE A 43 -13.63 -1.68 -11.76
CA ILE A 43 -12.23 -1.73 -11.35
C ILE A 43 -11.89 -3.09 -10.72
N ALA A 44 -12.75 -3.59 -9.82
CA ALA A 44 -12.53 -4.86 -9.15
C ALA A 44 -12.60 -6.04 -10.13
N GLN A 45 -13.55 -6.03 -11.07
CA GLN A 45 -13.67 -7.06 -12.11
C GLN A 45 -12.42 -7.13 -12.99
N ASP A 46 -11.96 -5.97 -13.47
CA ASP A 46 -10.74 -5.90 -14.28
C ASP A 46 -9.49 -6.31 -13.49
N PHE A 47 -9.40 -5.90 -12.22
CA PHE A 47 -8.28 -6.29 -11.35
C PHE A 47 -8.23 -7.80 -11.15
N VAL A 48 -9.37 -8.44 -10.86
CA VAL A 48 -9.47 -9.90 -10.69
C VAL A 48 -9.09 -10.63 -11.97
N SER A 49 -9.52 -10.12 -13.13
CA SER A 49 -9.13 -10.66 -14.44
C SER A 49 -7.63 -10.52 -14.69
N ALA A 50 -7.05 -9.32 -14.49
CA ALA A 50 -5.62 -9.09 -14.63
C ALA A 50 -4.76 -9.91 -13.64
N MET A 51 -5.33 -10.28 -12.50
CA MET A 51 -4.70 -11.19 -11.54
C MET A 51 -4.74 -12.67 -11.96
N GLY A 52 -5.48 -13.00 -13.02
CA GLY A 52 -5.67 -14.36 -13.53
C GLY A 52 -6.65 -15.19 -12.69
N PHE A 53 -7.55 -14.54 -11.95
CA PHE A 53 -8.55 -15.20 -11.11
C PHE A 53 -9.91 -15.37 -11.81
N ASP A 54 -10.09 -14.81 -13.00
CA ASP A 54 -11.23 -15.10 -13.87
C ASP A 54 -11.13 -16.49 -14.51
N ASP A 55 -11.90 -16.73 -15.57
CA ASP A 55 -11.87 -17.99 -16.32
C ASP A 55 -10.62 -18.16 -17.20
N ASN A 56 -9.68 -17.20 -17.15
CA ASN A 56 -8.40 -17.20 -17.86
C ASN A 56 -8.60 -17.50 -19.36
N ASP A 57 -9.40 -16.64 -20.02
CA ASP A 57 -9.79 -16.78 -21.44
C ASP A 57 -10.45 -18.14 -21.75
N GLY A 58 -11.27 -18.64 -20.81
CA GLY A 58 -11.99 -19.91 -20.93
C GLY A 58 -11.15 -21.17 -20.72
N THR A 59 -9.88 -21.04 -20.32
CA THR A 59 -9.00 -22.19 -20.09
C THR A 59 -9.16 -22.83 -18.71
N LYS A 60 -9.83 -22.15 -17.76
CA LYS A 60 -10.08 -22.62 -16.39
C LYS A 60 -11.46 -22.17 -15.91
N ALA A 61 -12.04 -22.84 -14.92
CA ALA A 61 -13.21 -22.28 -14.23
C ALA A 61 -12.81 -21.01 -13.45
N PRO A 62 -13.65 -19.97 -13.35
CA PRO A 62 -13.34 -18.77 -12.60
C PRO A 62 -13.20 -19.05 -11.10
N CYS A 63 -12.37 -18.29 -10.42
CA CYS A 63 -12.40 -18.23 -8.96
C CYS A 63 -13.65 -17.52 -8.49
N ARG A 64 -14.19 -17.98 -7.36
CA ARG A 64 -15.23 -17.22 -6.64
C ARG A 64 -14.57 -16.08 -5.87
N TRP A 65 -15.11 -14.88 -5.96
CA TRP A 65 -14.55 -13.72 -5.29
C TRP A 65 -15.65 -12.73 -4.87
N VAL A 66 -15.27 -11.76 -4.04
CA VAL A 66 -16.12 -10.65 -3.61
C VAL A 66 -15.28 -9.39 -3.45
N ALA A 67 -15.84 -8.25 -3.84
CA ALA A 67 -15.36 -6.92 -3.47
C ALA A 67 -16.26 -6.32 -2.38
N ILE A 68 -15.64 -5.83 -1.30
CA ILE A 68 -16.31 -5.14 -0.20
C ILE A 68 -15.79 -3.71 -0.17
N ARG A 69 -16.65 -2.76 -0.53
CA ARG A 69 -16.30 -1.34 -0.46
C ARG A 69 -16.40 -0.87 0.99
N HIS A 70 -15.30 -0.36 1.53
CA HIS A 70 -15.24 0.18 2.88
C HIS A 70 -15.53 1.69 2.90
N GLY A 71 -15.44 2.36 1.75
CA GLY A 71 -15.62 3.80 1.65
C GLY A 71 -14.34 4.54 2.03
N LEU A 72 -14.48 5.69 2.70
CA LEU A 72 -13.33 6.52 3.05
C LEU A 72 -12.53 5.94 4.23
N SER A 73 -11.21 5.89 4.08
CA SER A 73 -10.28 5.69 5.20
C SER A 73 -10.26 6.90 6.14
N GLN A 74 -9.58 6.78 7.28
CA GLN A 74 -9.34 7.93 8.17
C GLN A 74 -8.60 9.10 7.48
N ALA A 75 -7.79 8.80 6.46
CA ALA A 75 -7.06 9.79 5.66
C ALA A 75 -7.84 10.23 4.41
N GLY A 76 -9.11 9.81 4.25
CA GLY A 76 -9.97 10.23 3.14
C GLY A 76 -9.81 9.42 1.85
N ASN A 77 -9.14 8.27 1.90
CA ASN A 77 -8.98 7.40 0.73
C ASN A 77 -10.22 6.52 0.51
N ASP A 78 -10.90 6.63 -0.63
CA ASP A 78 -11.92 5.65 -1.00
C ASP A 78 -11.24 4.30 -1.30
N HIS A 79 -11.73 3.21 -0.72
CA HIS A 79 -11.08 1.90 -0.83
C HIS A 79 -12.05 0.71 -0.79
N VAL A 80 -11.60 -0.37 -1.42
CA VAL A 80 -12.29 -1.66 -1.51
C VAL A 80 -11.34 -2.79 -1.12
N HIS A 81 -11.88 -3.81 -0.45
CA HIS A 81 -11.19 -5.06 -0.18
C HIS A 81 -11.71 -6.15 -1.12
N ILE A 82 -10.81 -6.90 -1.73
CA ILE A 82 -11.11 -8.01 -2.62
C ILE A 82 -10.66 -9.29 -1.92
N ALA A 83 -11.57 -10.26 -1.82
CA ALA A 83 -11.28 -11.60 -1.31
C ALA A 83 -11.62 -12.65 -2.38
N VAL A 84 -10.68 -13.55 -2.65
CA VAL A 84 -10.78 -14.57 -3.71
C VAL A 84 -10.59 -15.95 -3.09
N ASN A 85 -11.46 -16.90 -3.42
CA ASN A 85 -11.22 -18.31 -3.16
C ASN A 85 -10.26 -18.87 -4.22
N LEU A 86 -9.09 -19.33 -3.78
CA LEU A 86 -8.06 -19.89 -4.65
C LEU A 86 -8.44 -21.26 -5.22
N VAL A 87 -9.47 -21.92 -4.69
CA VAL A 87 -10.06 -23.12 -5.28
C VAL A 87 -11.15 -22.69 -6.26
N ARG A 88 -10.97 -23.06 -7.53
CA ARG A 88 -11.92 -22.80 -8.62
C ARG A 88 -13.10 -23.77 -8.54
N GLU A 89 -14.18 -23.47 -9.25
CA GLU A 89 -15.39 -24.31 -9.28
C GLU A 89 -15.13 -25.69 -9.92
N ASP A 90 -14.05 -25.85 -10.69
CA ASP A 90 -13.57 -27.13 -11.24
C ASP A 90 -12.58 -27.88 -10.33
N GLY A 91 -12.29 -27.35 -9.13
CA GLY A 91 -11.35 -27.92 -8.15
C GLY A 91 -9.88 -27.62 -8.43
N THR A 92 -9.54 -26.97 -9.54
CA THR A 92 -8.17 -26.52 -9.79
C THR A 92 -7.82 -25.33 -8.88
N LYS A 93 -6.52 -25.13 -8.64
CA LYS A 93 -6.01 -24.07 -7.77
C LYS A 93 -5.50 -22.89 -8.61
N ALA A 94 -5.91 -21.68 -8.26
CA ALA A 94 -5.28 -20.47 -8.77
C ALA A 94 -3.87 -20.30 -8.19
N SER A 95 -2.95 -19.83 -9.02
CA SER A 95 -1.55 -19.61 -8.62
C SER A 95 -1.38 -18.25 -7.96
N THR A 96 -0.80 -18.23 -6.76
CA THR A 96 -0.35 -17.01 -6.08
C THR A 96 1.12 -16.71 -6.32
N HIS A 97 1.79 -17.45 -7.21
CA HIS A 97 3.18 -17.17 -7.55
C HIS A 97 3.32 -15.78 -8.16
N LEU A 98 4.25 -14.97 -7.62
CA LEU A 98 4.54 -13.58 -8.02
C LEU A 98 3.30 -12.68 -8.01
N ASP A 99 2.34 -12.94 -7.12
CA ASP A 99 1.10 -12.19 -7.02
C ASP A 99 1.32 -10.71 -6.66
N TYR A 100 2.31 -10.36 -5.82
CA TYR A 100 2.65 -8.97 -5.52
C TYR A 100 3.03 -8.18 -6.76
N GLN A 101 3.90 -8.73 -7.61
CA GLN A 101 4.31 -8.09 -8.86
C GLN A 101 3.14 -7.98 -9.83
N ARG A 102 2.34 -9.06 -9.95
CA ARG A 102 1.14 -9.07 -10.81
C ARG A 102 0.10 -8.05 -10.34
N ALA A 103 -0.12 -7.93 -9.03
CA ALA A 103 -1.05 -6.96 -8.44
C ALA A 103 -0.57 -5.52 -8.68
N GLN A 104 0.73 -5.26 -8.56
CA GLN A 104 1.30 -3.96 -8.90
C GLN A 104 1.08 -3.62 -10.38
N ASN A 105 1.42 -4.54 -11.28
CA ASN A 105 1.23 -4.34 -12.72
C ASN A 105 -0.25 -4.12 -13.08
N ALA A 106 -1.15 -4.90 -12.49
CA ALA A 106 -2.59 -4.74 -12.64
C ALA A 106 -3.05 -3.35 -12.16
N ALA A 107 -2.62 -2.92 -10.98
CA ALA A 107 -2.94 -1.59 -10.46
C ALA A 107 -2.46 -0.48 -11.40
N ARG A 108 -1.24 -0.55 -11.94
CA ARG A 108 -0.73 0.45 -12.91
C ARG A 108 -1.56 0.48 -14.20
N ALA A 109 -1.92 -0.68 -14.73
CA ALA A 109 -2.74 -0.76 -15.93
C ALA A 109 -4.14 -0.16 -15.70
N LEU A 110 -4.73 -0.39 -14.52
CA LEU A 110 -6.01 0.18 -14.14
C LEU A 110 -5.94 1.69 -13.93
N GLU A 111 -4.86 2.20 -13.36
CA GLU A 111 -4.67 3.65 -13.22
C GLU A 111 -4.74 4.34 -14.58
N VAL A 112 -4.08 3.78 -15.59
CA VAL A 112 -4.16 4.27 -16.97
C VAL A 112 -5.59 4.13 -17.52
N LYS A 113 -6.20 2.94 -17.41
CA LYS A 113 -7.52 2.63 -17.98
C LYS A 113 -8.62 3.53 -17.43
N TYR A 114 -8.59 3.84 -16.13
CA TYR A 114 -9.62 4.59 -15.43
C TYR A 114 -9.28 6.07 -15.24
N GLY A 115 -8.14 6.54 -15.77
CA GLY A 115 -7.71 7.92 -15.62
C GLY A 115 -7.43 8.32 -14.17
N LEU A 116 -6.95 7.36 -13.36
CA LEU A 116 -6.58 7.57 -11.96
C LEU A 116 -5.15 8.10 -11.85
N GLU A 117 -4.80 8.56 -10.65
CA GLU A 117 -3.45 9.05 -10.39
C GLU A 117 -2.41 7.94 -10.55
N GLN A 118 -1.54 8.11 -11.55
CA GLN A 118 -0.39 7.24 -11.75
C GLN A 118 0.75 7.68 -10.83
N LEU A 119 1.34 6.73 -10.09
CA LEU A 119 2.48 7.03 -9.23
C LEU A 119 3.68 7.58 -10.03
N GLU A 120 4.37 8.55 -9.45
CA GLU A 120 5.56 9.19 -10.03
C GLU A 120 6.68 8.18 -10.39
N SER A 121 6.79 7.07 -9.66
CA SER A 121 7.71 5.96 -9.94
C SER A 121 7.45 5.26 -11.28
N THR A 122 6.31 5.53 -11.92
CA THR A 122 5.92 5.00 -13.24
C THR A 122 6.22 6.00 -14.36
N LYS A 123 6.26 7.30 -14.07
CA LYS A 123 6.54 8.36 -15.07
C LYS A 123 8.03 8.68 -15.21
N GLY A 124 8.79 8.60 -14.12
CA GLY A 124 10.24 8.55 -14.17
C GLY A 124 10.69 7.10 -14.04
N GLU A 125 11.70 6.68 -14.80
CA GLU A 125 12.42 5.40 -14.63
C GLU A 125 13.20 5.36 -13.29
N ARG A 126 12.53 5.72 -12.19
CA ARG A 126 13.05 5.76 -10.83
C ARG A 126 12.05 5.03 -9.95
N ALA A 127 11.96 3.72 -10.16
CA ALA A 127 11.52 2.83 -9.10
C ALA A 127 12.60 2.84 -8.03
N THR A 128 12.57 3.80 -7.11
CA THR A 128 13.31 3.65 -5.86
C THR A 128 12.53 2.67 -5.00
N ARG A 129 13.22 1.68 -4.45
CA ARG A 129 12.62 0.75 -3.49
C ARG A 129 11.95 1.58 -2.39
N GLY A 130 10.71 1.29 -1.98
CA GLY A 130 10.13 1.96 -0.82
C GLY A 130 11.03 1.79 0.41
N TYR A 131 10.98 2.73 1.37
CA TYR A 131 11.65 2.48 2.65
C TYR A 131 10.91 1.35 3.37
N SER A 132 11.63 0.33 3.82
CA SER A 132 11.09 -0.60 4.81
C SER A 132 10.83 0.15 6.13
N PRO A 133 9.92 -0.36 6.99
CA PRO A 133 9.70 0.23 8.32
C PRO A 133 10.99 0.40 9.13
N ALA A 134 11.94 -0.54 8.99
CA ALA A 134 13.24 -0.46 9.65
C ALA A 134 14.14 0.65 9.07
N GLU A 135 14.11 0.88 7.76
CA GLU A 135 14.84 1.99 7.13
C GLU A 135 14.21 3.34 7.51
N GLN A 136 12.89 3.44 7.57
CA GLN A 136 12.18 4.64 8.08
C GLN A 136 12.58 4.96 9.52
N ALA A 137 12.51 3.96 10.40
CA ALA A 137 12.87 4.13 11.81
C ALA A 137 14.32 4.63 11.98
N ARG A 138 15.27 4.09 11.22
CA ARG A 138 16.67 4.53 11.25
C ARG A 138 16.85 5.97 10.77
N VAL A 139 16.13 6.36 9.72
CA VAL A 139 16.16 7.73 9.19
C VAL A 139 15.56 8.71 10.22
N GLU A 140 14.44 8.35 10.84
CA GLU A 140 13.79 9.15 11.87
C GLU A 140 14.66 9.27 13.13
N GLU A 141 15.24 8.18 13.62
CA GLU A 141 16.13 8.17 14.79
C GLU A 141 17.35 9.08 14.56
N ARG A 142 18.03 8.92 13.41
CA ARG A 142 19.17 9.78 13.05
C ARG A 142 18.77 11.24 12.94
N SER A 143 17.61 11.51 12.34
CA SER A 143 17.07 12.86 12.19
C SER A 143 16.68 13.46 13.54
N ALA A 144 16.25 12.65 14.50
CA ALA A 144 15.95 13.09 15.85
C ALA A 144 17.20 13.54 16.61
N VAL A 145 18.28 12.76 16.52
CA VAL A 145 19.58 13.15 17.09
C VAL A 145 20.10 14.45 16.47
N MET A 146 19.96 14.61 15.16
CA MET A 146 20.43 15.81 14.45
C MET A 146 19.56 17.04 14.76
N ALA A 147 18.24 16.88 14.83
CA ALA A 147 17.31 17.95 15.20
C ALA A 147 17.57 18.44 16.63
N GLN A 148 17.80 17.51 17.58
CA GLN A 148 18.18 17.84 18.95
C GLN A 148 19.48 18.64 18.99
N ARG A 149 20.54 18.15 18.35
CA ARG A 149 21.84 18.84 18.32
C ARG A 149 21.74 20.25 17.74
N LYS A 150 21.01 20.42 16.63
CA LYS A 150 20.81 21.75 16.00
C LYS A 150 20.02 22.68 16.92
N TYR A 151 19.02 22.17 17.63
CA TYR A 151 18.26 22.94 18.60
C TYR A 151 19.14 23.45 19.75
N GLU A 152 19.89 22.55 20.39
CA GLU A 152 20.78 22.87 21.51
C GLU A 152 21.88 23.87 21.09
N GLN A 153 22.50 23.68 19.92
CA GLN A 153 23.47 24.63 19.37
C GLN A 153 22.86 26.00 19.09
N HIS A 154 21.64 26.04 18.56
CA HIS A 154 20.94 27.29 18.30
C HIS A 154 20.59 28.01 19.62
N ALA A 155 20.08 27.29 20.62
CA ALA A 155 19.78 27.83 21.94
C ALA A 155 21.03 28.42 22.61
N ALA A 156 22.16 27.71 22.57
CA ALA A 156 23.43 28.19 23.10
C ALA A 156 23.94 29.46 22.39
N ARG A 157 23.68 29.60 21.08
CA ARG A 157 24.11 30.75 20.29
C ARG A 157 23.24 31.99 20.50
N VAL A 158 21.93 31.82 20.62
CA VAL A 158 20.98 32.95 20.76
C VAL A 158 21.01 33.51 22.18
N GLY A 159 21.24 32.67 23.19
CA GLY A 159 21.20 33.06 24.60
C GLY A 159 19.78 33.39 25.09
N GLY A 160 19.51 33.15 26.37
CA GLY A 160 18.19 33.31 27.01
C GLY A 160 17.61 31.99 27.54
N GLU A 161 16.52 32.07 28.31
CA GLU A 161 15.81 30.89 28.84
C GLU A 161 15.07 30.16 27.72
N GLN A 162 15.77 29.27 27.04
CA GLN A 162 15.17 28.28 26.15
C GLN A 162 14.92 26.98 26.93
N PRO A 163 13.76 26.33 26.75
CA PRO A 163 13.51 25.04 27.38
C PRO A 163 14.47 23.97 26.84
N GLU A 164 14.92 23.08 27.72
CA GLU A 164 15.68 21.88 27.32
C GLU A 164 14.92 21.06 26.27
N TRP A 165 15.63 20.42 25.34
CA TRP A 165 15.02 19.65 24.24
C TRP A 165 13.94 18.68 24.72
N HIS A 166 14.19 17.97 25.82
CA HIS A 166 13.22 17.00 26.36
C HIS A 166 11.94 17.64 26.94
N ARG A 167 11.98 18.94 27.25
CA ARG A 167 10.87 19.74 27.80
C ARG A 167 10.07 20.47 26.72
N LEU A 168 10.50 20.43 25.46
CA LEU A 168 9.72 20.96 24.33
C LEU A 168 8.40 20.20 24.15
N ASP A 169 7.42 20.90 23.59
CA ASP A 169 6.16 20.29 23.19
C ASP A 169 6.42 19.10 22.22
N PRO A 170 5.77 17.94 22.40
CA PRO A 170 5.97 16.78 21.54
C PRO A 170 5.74 17.06 20.05
N LYS A 171 4.74 17.89 19.69
CA LYS A 171 4.48 18.26 18.29
C LYS A 171 5.60 19.14 17.74
N GLU A 172 6.13 20.05 18.56
CA GLU A 172 7.26 20.88 18.16
C GLU A 172 8.52 20.03 17.90
N ARG A 173 8.82 19.08 18.78
CA ARG A 173 9.92 18.12 18.54
C ARG A 173 9.68 17.34 17.26
N GLN A 174 8.49 16.78 17.07
CA GLN A 174 8.18 16.01 15.87
C GLN A 174 8.27 16.84 14.58
N ALA A 175 7.88 18.12 14.63
CA ALA A 175 8.01 19.04 13.50
C ALA A 175 9.49 19.28 13.15
N ARG A 176 10.35 19.46 14.14
CA ARG A 176 11.81 19.63 13.95
C ARG A 176 12.47 18.36 13.39
N ILE A 177 12.06 17.18 13.88
CA ILE A 177 12.52 15.88 13.35
C ILE A 177 12.08 15.72 11.89
N THR A 178 10.80 15.96 11.60
CA THR A 178 10.23 15.88 10.24
C THR A 178 10.93 16.84 9.28
N ALA A 179 11.25 18.06 9.73
CA ALA A 179 12.01 19.02 8.94
C ALA A 179 13.41 18.49 8.61
N GLU A 180 14.09 17.85 9.56
CA GLU A 180 15.41 17.25 9.35
C GLU A 180 15.36 16.05 8.38
N VAL A 181 14.31 15.22 8.47
CA VAL A 181 14.07 14.12 7.51
C VAL A 181 13.90 14.67 6.10
N ARG A 182 13.08 15.71 5.92
CA ARG A 182 12.84 16.35 4.61
C ARG A 182 14.11 16.97 4.03
N LEU A 183 14.88 17.68 4.86
CA LEU A 183 16.14 18.31 4.43
C LEU A 183 17.18 17.28 3.98
N ASN A 184 17.22 16.11 4.62
CA ASN A 184 18.17 15.05 4.30
C ASN A 184 17.62 14.00 3.33
N ALA A 185 16.40 14.13 2.82
CA ALA A 185 15.80 13.17 1.88
C ALA A 185 16.73 12.86 0.69
N PRO A 186 17.36 13.86 0.01
CA PRO A 186 18.29 13.57 -1.09
C PRO A 186 19.52 12.75 -0.66
N ARG A 187 20.03 12.98 0.56
CA ARG A 187 21.16 12.23 1.13
C ARG A 187 20.78 10.81 1.50
N ASN A 188 19.57 10.63 2.05
CA ASN A 188 19.05 9.32 2.43
C ASN A 188 18.77 8.47 1.20
N ASP A 189 18.30 9.08 0.11
CA ASP A 189 18.08 8.42 -1.17
C ASP A 189 19.42 8.01 -1.83
N LEU A 190 20.43 8.89 -1.82
CA LEU A 190 21.78 8.59 -2.31
C LEU A 190 22.45 7.43 -1.56
N ALA A 191 22.25 7.34 -0.25
CA ALA A 191 22.83 6.27 0.58
C ALA A 191 22.31 4.86 0.23
N ARG A 192 21.25 4.74 -0.57
CA ARG A 192 20.70 3.45 -1.03
C ARG A 192 21.16 3.05 -2.42
N SER A 193 21.81 3.98 -3.15
CA SER A 193 22.32 3.74 -4.50
C SER A 193 23.79 3.30 -4.55
N VAL A 194 24.45 3.13 -3.40
CA VAL A 194 25.87 2.73 -3.27
C VAL A 194 25.98 1.36 -2.61
#